data_AF-A0A2M9BUC3-F1
#
_entry.id   AF-A0A2M9BUC3-F1
#
_cell.length_a   1.000
_cell.length_b   1.000
_cell.length_c   1.000
_cell.angle_alpha   90.00
_cell.angle_beta   90.00
_cell.angle_gamma   90.00
#
_symmetry.space_group_name_H-M   'P 1'
#
loop_
_entity.id
_entity.type
_entity.pdbx_description
1 polymer ?
#
loop_
_entity_poly.entity_id
_entity_poly.type
_entity_poly.pdbx_seq_one_letter_code
_entity_poly.pdbx_strand_id
1 'polypeptide(L)'
;MRARAAGDPHDHGLLIAAVAAFAGAAESGVELETRCLWCGGAHGKPEVVRPLLPSGARIHASLSRSAGATGIEAVALSALGPIGLDVESVDRVRAAGFDDVALCAEERAEIDGLPDEDRGRARAVVWTRKEAVLKATGHGLRVDPRSLRVTVPHGGGGGGGEETPRLREWRAPGIRAPRLRLIDLGELDGIGVLPAGYVGTVALIEP
;
A
#
# COMPACT_ATOMS: atom_id res chain seq x y z
N MET A 1 12.68 8.16 -25.24
CA MET A 1 12.74 7.59 -23.88
C MET A 1 13.00 8.73 -22.90
N ARG A 2 11.97 9.27 -22.25
CA ARG A 2 12.15 10.35 -21.25
C ARG A 2 12.41 9.70 -19.89
N ALA A 3 13.57 9.96 -19.30
CA ALA A 3 13.80 9.63 -17.89
C ALA A 3 12.74 10.35 -17.05
N ARG A 4 11.89 9.61 -16.34
CA ARG A 4 11.14 10.18 -15.22
C ARG A 4 12.17 10.51 -14.13
N ALA A 5 12.01 11.69 -13.52
CA ALA A 5 12.91 12.23 -12.52
C ALA A 5 13.09 11.25 -11.35
N ALA A 6 14.22 11.39 -10.63
CA ALA A 6 14.38 10.86 -9.29
C ALA A 6 13.12 11.18 -8.45
N GLY A 7 12.80 10.32 -7.47
CA GLY A 7 11.61 10.48 -6.62
C GLY A 7 11.43 11.90 -6.07
N ASP A 8 10.19 12.27 -5.76
CA ASP A 8 9.85 13.60 -5.24
C ASP A 8 10.76 13.95 -4.03
N PRO A 9 11.48 15.09 -4.04
CA PRO A 9 12.33 15.50 -2.92
C PRO A 9 11.60 15.55 -1.58
N HIS A 10 10.31 15.86 -1.59
CA HIS A 10 9.47 15.85 -0.38
C HIS A 10 9.26 14.43 0.16
N ASP A 11 8.89 13.49 -0.72
CA ASP A 11 8.74 12.07 -0.36
C ASP A 11 10.07 11.50 0.17
N HIS A 12 11.18 11.92 -0.43
CA HIS A 12 12.52 11.52 0.01
C HIS A 12 12.82 12.02 1.44
N GLY A 13 12.53 13.30 1.72
CA GLY A 13 12.70 13.88 3.05
C GLY A 13 11.85 13.19 4.12
N LEU A 14 10.58 12.90 3.81
CA LEU A 14 9.68 12.19 4.71
C LEU A 14 10.18 10.78 5.05
N LEU A 15 10.67 10.04 4.06
CA LEU A 15 11.26 8.72 4.28
C LEU A 15 12.51 8.80 5.15
N ILE A 16 13.41 9.75 4.88
CA ILE A 16 14.62 9.95 5.70
C ILE A 16 14.25 10.22 7.15
N ALA A 17 13.36 11.18 7.40
CA ALA A 17 12.95 11.57 8.75
C ALA A 17 12.31 10.39 9.50
N ALA A 18 11.40 9.66 8.85
CA ALA A 18 10.73 8.51 9.45
C ALA A 18 11.70 7.38 9.78
N VAL A 19 12.63 7.05 8.86
CA VAL A 19 13.64 6.01 9.07
C VAL A 19 14.61 6.40 10.19
N ALA A 20 15.08 7.64 10.20
CA ALA A 20 15.98 8.16 11.23
C ALA A 20 15.32 8.05 12.63
N ALA A 21 14.07 8.49 12.75
CA ALA A 21 13.31 8.40 13.99
C ALA A 21 13.12 6.95 14.45
N PHE A 22 12.71 6.05 13.54
CA PHE A 22 12.50 4.64 13.86
C PHE A 22 13.79 3.92 14.28
N ALA A 23 14.92 4.29 13.69
CA ALA A 23 16.22 3.70 14.01
C ALA A 23 16.93 4.35 15.21
N GLY A 24 16.44 5.49 15.70
CA GLY A 24 17.15 6.32 16.68
C GLY A 24 18.48 6.88 16.14
N ALA A 25 18.51 7.22 14.85
CA ALA A 25 19.70 7.72 14.13
C ALA A 25 19.54 9.17 13.69
N ALA A 26 20.64 9.81 13.26
CA ALA A 26 20.59 11.11 12.59
C ALA A 26 20.11 10.94 11.14
N GLU A 27 19.36 11.91 10.62
CA GLU A 27 18.89 11.94 9.22
C GLU A 27 20.04 11.84 8.21
N SER A 28 21.18 12.46 8.50
CA SER A 28 22.39 12.38 7.66
C SER A 28 23.02 10.99 7.61
N GLY A 29 22.62 10.08 8.49
CA GLY A 29 23.02 8.67 8.48
C GLY A 29 22.07 7.75 7.72
N VAL A 30 20.99 8.29 7.14
CA VAL A 30 20.04 7.52 6.35
C VAL A 30 20.48 7.49 4.89
N GLU A 31 20.62 6.30 4.34
CA GLU A 31 20.94 6.07 2.94
C GLU A 31 19.79 5.30 2.29
N LEU A 32 19.18 5.87 1.26
CA LEU A 32 18.10 5.24 0.47
C LEU A 32 18.62 4.93 -0.94
N GLU A 33 18.30 3.74 -1.46
CA GLU A 33 18.48 3.41 -2.88
C GLU A 33 17.11 3.24 -3.53
N THR A 34 16.96 3.72 -4.77
CA THR A 34 15.81 3.38 -5.61
C THR A 34 16.31 2.67 -6.85
N ARG A 35 15.86 1.43 -7.05
CA ARG A 35 16.21 0.64 -8.24
C ARG A 35 14.99 -0.07 -8.77
N CYS A 36 14.61 0.27 -10.00
CA CYS A 36 13.49 -0.36 -10.66
C CYS A 36 13.85 -1.81 -11.05
N LEU A 37 13.02 -2.79 -10.62
CA LEU A 37 13.23 -4.21 -10.93
C LEU A 37 13.21 -4.56 -12.43
N TRP A 38 12.59 -3.71 -13.26
CA TRP A 38 12.50 -3.94 -14.71
C TRP A 38 13.54 -3.24 -15.58
N CYS A 39 13.81 -1.96 -15.34
CA CYS A 39 14.70 -1.17 -16.18
C CYS A 39 15.99 -0.72 -15.48
N GLY A 40 16.13 -1.00 -14.18
CA GLY A 40 17.28 -0.60 -13.37
C GLY A 40 17.36 0.89 -13.04
N GLY A 41 16.42 1.72 -13.49
CA GLY A 41 16.40 3.17 -13.22
C GLY A 41 15.97 3.56 -11.80
N ALA A 42 16.16 4.83 -11.45
CA ALA A 42 15.95 5.42 -10.11
C ALA A 42 14.49 5.76 -9.76
N HIS A 43 13.57 4.87 -10.13
CA HIS A 43 12.13 5.04 -9.88
C HIS A 43 11.48 3.73 -9.38
N GLY A 44 12.30 2.85 -8.78
CA GLY A 44 11.81 1.67 -8.08
C GLY A 44 11.30 2.01 -6.69
N LYS A 45 10.94 0.97 -5.94
CA LYS A 45 10.68 1.08 -4.51
C LYS A 45 11.93 1.62 -3.79
N PRO A 46 11.79 2.60 -2.87
CA PRO A 46 12.88 3.00 -1.99
C PRO A 46 13.26 1.87 -1.03
N GLU A 47 14.55 1.54 -1.00
CA GLU A 47 15.15 0.57 -0.09
C GLU A 47 16.07 1.30 0.88
N VAL A 48 15.93 1.01 2.18
CA VAL A 48 16.80 1.56 3.22
C VAL A 48 18.11 0.76 3.22
N VAL A 49 19.19 1.39 2.78
CA VAL A 49 20.54 0.84 2.80
C VAL A 49 21.15 1.01 4.19
N ARG A 50 20.94 2.19 4.79
CA ARG A 50 21.33 2.49 6.18
C ARG A 50 20.29 3.40 6.84
N PRO A 51 20.20 3.36 8.19
CA PRO A 51 20.92 2.46 9.10
C PRO A 51 20.34 1.04 9.11
N LEU A 52 21.10 0.09 9.66
CA LEU A 52 20.56 -1.17 10.16
C LEU A 52 20.15 -0.99 11.63
N LEU A 53 19.16 -1.75 12.08
CA LEU A 53 18.81 -1.81 13.50
C LEU A 53 19.94 -2.46 14.32
N PRO A 54 19.99 -2.28 15.64
CA PRO A 54 20.98 -2.94 16.50
C PRO A 54 21.02 -4.46 16.38
N SER A 55 19.90 -5.09 15.99
CA SER A 55 19.80 -6.52 15.69
C SER A 55 20.48 -6.93 14.38
N GLY A 56 20.96 -5.98 13.58
CA GLY A 56 21.44 -6.19 12.21
C GLY A 56 20.31 -6.25 11.16
N ALA A 57 19.04 -6.15 11.58
CA ALA A 57 17.90 -6.18 10.67
C ALA A 57 17.84 -4.94 9.78
N ARG A 58 17.44 -5.14 8.52
CA ARG A 58 17.12 -4.04 7.60
C ARG A 58 15.79 -3.42 7.97
N ILE A 59 15.67 -2.12 7.71
CA ILE A 59 14.41 -1.39 7.80
C ILE A 59 13.77 -1.41 6.41
N HIS A 60 12.53 -1.83 6.32
CA HIS A 60 11.73 -1.71 5.11
C HIS A 60 10.79 -0.53 5.24
N ALA A 61 10.65 0.25 4.18
CA ALA A 61 9.79 1.43 4.17
C ALA A 61 8.81 1.41 3.00
N SER A 62 7.66 2.02 3.20
CA SER A 62 6.72 2.37 2.14
C SER A 62 6.08 3.70 2.46
N LEU A 63 5.96 4.56 1.45
CA LEU A 63 5.28 5.84 1.54
C LEU A 63 4.01 5.80 0.69
N SER A 64 2.96 6.46 1.18
CA SER A 64 1.76 6.72 0.40
C SER A 64 1.23 8.10 0.67
N ARG A 65 0.62 8.70 -0.35
CA ARG A 65 -0.04 9.99 -0.24
C ARG A 65 -1.34 9.99 -1.02
N SER A 66 -2.36 10.63 -0.44
CA SER A 66 -3.60 10.90 -1.13
C SER A 66 -3.95 12.37 -0.94
N ALA A 67 -4.11 13.08 -2.04
CA ALA A 67 -4.81 14.37 -1.99
C ALA A 67 -6.29 14.14 -1.62
N GLY A 68 -6.98 15.19 -1.19
CA GLY A 68 -8.38 15.17 -0.78
C GLY A 68 -8.69 16.48 -0.05
N ALA A 69 -9.79 16.54 0.69
CA ALA A 69 -10.16 17.76 1.42
C ALA A 69 -9.08 18.19 2.44
N THR A 70 -8.41 17.23 3.07
CA THR A 70 -7.33 17.45 4.04
C THR A 70 -5.93 17.13 3.50
N GLY A 71 -5.81 16.23 2.51
CA GLY A 71 -4.54 15.63 2.11
C GLY A 71 -3.94 14.75 3.21
N ILE A 72 -3.37 13.61 2.82
CA ILE A 72 -2.66 12.71 3.75
C ILE A 72 -1.36 12.26 3.12
N GLU A 73 -0.32 12.22 3.94
CA GLU A 73 0.96 11.56 3.67
C GLU A 73 1.24 10.62 4.83
N ALA A 74 1.63 9.39 4.50
CA ALA A 74 1.85 8.36 5.49
C ALA A 74 3.06 7.50 5.11
N VAL A 75 3.83 7.10 6.13
CA VAL A 75 4.97 6.21 6.00
C VAL A 75 4.76 4.99 6.88
N ALA A 76 4.96 3.81 6.34
CA ALA A 76 5.00 2.56 7.08
C ALA A 76 6.44 2.04 7.13
N LEU A 77 6.86 1.57 8.29
CA LEU A 77 8.19 1.01 8.54
C LEU A 77 8.06 -0.40 9.13
N SER A 78 8.99 -1.28 8.78
CA SER A 78 9.02 -2.65 9.26
C SER A 78 10.45 -3.15 9.43
N ALA A 79 10.70 -3.81 10.56
CA ALA A 79 11.91 -4.59 10.80
C ALA A 79 11.72 -6.08 10.48
N LEU A 80 10.49 -6.51 10.17
CA LEU A 80 10.12 -7.91 10.00
C LEU A 80 10.28 -8.38 8.55
N GLY A 81 10.08 -7.49 7.59
CA GLY A 81 10.11 -7.85 6.17
C GLY A 81 9.54 -6.74 5.30
N PRO A 82 9.57 -6.92 3.96
CA PRO A 82 9.10 -5.92 3.02
C PRO A 82 7.67 -5.47 3.32
N ILE A 83 7.49 -4.16 3.45
CA ILE A 83 6.21 -3.53 3.74
C ILE A 83 5.73 -2.69 2.56
N GLY A 84 4.42 -2.63 2.37
CA GLY A 84 3.73 -1.75 1.42
C GLY A 84 2.59 -1.05 2.12
N LEU A 85 2.42 0.23 1.85
CA LEU A 85 1.36 1.08 2.39
C LEU A 85 0.68 1.78 1.23
N ASP A 86 -0.65 1.75 1.25
CA ASP A 86 -1.46 2.60 0.39
C ASP A 86 -2.55 3.29 1.21
N VAL A 87 -2.82 4.56 0.89
CA VAL A 87 -3.87 5.38 1.52
C VAL A 87 -4.55 6.19 0.44
N GLU A 88 -5.88 6.23 0.45
CA GLU A 88 -6.67 6.87 -0.60
C GLU A 88 -7.94 7.52 -0.05
N SER A 89 -8.34 8.63 -0.68
CA SER A 89 -9.63 9.27 -0.47
C SER A 89 -10.72 8.50 -1.22
N VAL A 90 -11.80 8.14 -0.54
CA VAL A 90 -12.94 7.41 -1.12
C VAL A 90 -13.56 8.20 -2.28
N ASP A 91 -13.74 9.51 -2.11
CA ASP A 91 -14.34 10.37 -3.15
C ASP A 91 -13.46 10.47 -4.39
N ARG A 92 -12.13 10.49 -4.23
CA ARG A 92 -11.21 10.53 -5.37
C ARG A 92 -11.18 9.23 -6.12
N VAL A 93 -11.15 8.10 -5.41
CA VAL A 93 -11.28 6.78 -6.03
C VAL A 93 -12.56 6.70 -6.85
N ARG A 94 -13.68 7.13 -6.26
CA ARG A 94 -14.98 7.17 -6.94
C ARG A 94 -14.95 8.05 -8.20
N ALA A 95 -14.34 9.24 -8.13
CA ALA A 95 -14.27 10.17 -9.25
C ALA A 95 -13.33 9.70 -10.38
N ALA A 96 -12.29 8.92 -10.06
CA ALA A 96 -11.32 8.45 -11.04
C ALA A 96 -11.85 7.34 -11.95
N GLY A 97 -12.87 6.58 -11.51
CA GLY A 97 -13.56 5.59 -12.35
C GLY A 97 -12.65 4.47 -12.87
N PHE A 98 -11.64 4.06 -12.09
CA PHE A 98 -10.62 3.10 -12.53
C PHE A 98 -11.01 1.63 -12.40
N ASP A 99 -12.28 1.32 -12.11
CA ASP A 99 -12.73 -0.06 -11.84
C ASP A 99 -12.26 -1.05 -12.91
N ASP A 100 -12.27 -0.65 -14.19
CA ASP A 100 -11.91 -1.51 -15.34
C ASP A 100 -10.43 -1.88 -15.42
N VAL A 101 -9.58 -1.13 -14.70
CA VAL A 101 -8.13 -1.36 -14.63
C VAL A 101 -7.66 -1.82 -13.24
N ALA A 102 -8.51 -1.74 -12.22
CA ALA A 102 -8.18 -2.13 -10.86
C ALA A 102 -8.81 -3.45 -10.40
N LEU A 103 -10.07 -3.71 -10.76
CA LEU A 103 -10.86 -4.81 -10.20
C LEU A 103 -10.88 -6.02 -11.13
N CYS A 104 -10.72 -7.23 -10.56
CA CYS A 104 -11.03 -8.45 -11.29
C CYS A 104 -12.57 -8.64 -11.37
N ALA A 105 -13.02 -9.55 -12.23
CA ALA A 105 -14.45 -9.76 -12.47
C ALA A 105 -15.19 -10.20 -11.20
N GLU A 106 -14.55 -11.03 -10.38
CA GLU A 106 -15.10 -11.54 -9.13
C GLU A 106 -15.26 -10.43 -8.08
N GLU A 107 -14.24 -9.58 -7.89
CA GLU A 107 -14.32 -8.45 -6.97
C GLU A 107 -15.39 -7.45 -7.40
N ARG A 108 -15.51 -7.20 -8.71
CA ARG A 108 -16.56 -6.34 -9.24
C ARG A 108 -17.95 -6.90 -8.94
N ALA A 109 -18.18 -8.19 -9.20
CA ALA A 109 -19.44 -8.84 -8.92
C ALA A 109 -19.77 -8.82 -7.40
N GLU A 110 -18.76 -9.05 -6.54
CA GLU A 110 -18.90 -8.95 -5.08
C GLU A 110 -19.29 -7.52 -4.65
N ILE A 111 -18.63 -6.48 -5.20
CA ILE A 111 -18.92 -5.07 -4.91
C ILE A 111 -20.29 -4.64 -5.44
N ASP A 112 -20.67 -5.06 -6.65
CA ASP A 112 -21.96 -4.73 -7.26
C ASP A 112 -23.14 -5.39 -6.52
N GLY A 113 -22.87 -6.39 -5.67
CA GLY A 113 -23.84 -6.97 -4.75
C GLY A 113 -24.04 -6.21 -3.43
N LEU A 114 -23.17 -5.24 -3.11
CA LEU A 114 -23.28 -4.44 -1.88
C LEU A 114 -24.37 -3.36 -1.97
N PRO A 115 -24.86 -2.83 -0.84
CA PRO A 115 -25.64 -1.59 -0.79
C PRO A 115 -24.91 -0.44 -1.48
N ASP A 116 -25.62 0.43 -2.20
CA ASP A 116 -25.03 1.49 -3.02
C ASP A 116 -24.11 2.43 -2.22
N GLU A 117 -24.46 2.70 -0.96
CA GLU A 117 -23.69 3.51 -0.03
C GLU A 117 -22.31 2.91 0.31
N ASP A 118 -22.19 1.58 0.31
CA ASP A 118 -20.96 0.88 0.70
C ASP A 118 -20.01 0.67 -0.48
N ARG A 119 -20.53 0.65 -1.72
CA ARG A 119 -19.74 0.30 -2.92
C ARG A 119 -18.55 1.23 -3.13
N GLY A 120 -18.72 2.53 -2.85
CA GLY A 120 -17.65 3.52 -3.00
C GLY A 120 -16.48 3.23 -2.08
N ARG A 121 -16.77 2.95 -0.80
CA ARG A 121 -15.77 2.58 0.19
C ARG A 121 -15.12 1.24 -0.13
N ALA A 122 -15.91 0.24 -0.54
CA ALA A 122 -15.40 -1.08 -0.88
C ALA A 122 -14.40 -1.05 -2.05
N ARG A 123 -14.70 -0.27 -3.11
CA ARG A 123 -13.75 -0.03 -4.21
C ARG A 123 -12.43 0.55 -3.73
N ALA A 124 -12.49 1.57 -2.88
CA ALA A 124 -11.30 2.21 -2.35
C ALA A 124 -10.45 1.25 -1.49
N VAL A 125 -11.09 0.43 -0.65
CA VAL A 125 -10.38 -0.59 0.15
C VAL A 125 -9.74 -1.67 -0.72
N VAL A 126 -10.45 -2.18 -1.73
CA VAL A 126 -9.86 -3.17 -2.65
C VAL A 126 -8.66 -2.58 -3.38
N TRP A 127 -8.76 -1.32 -3.79
CA TRP A 127 -7.66 -0.61 -4.41
C TRP A 127 -6.45 -0.46 -3.47
N THR A 128 -6.64 0.05 -2.25
CA THR A 128 -5.53 0.20 -1.29
C THR A 128 -4.90 -1.14 -0.94
N ARG A 129 -5.69 -2.21 -0.79
CA ARG A 129 -5.18 -3.57 -0.58
C ARG A 129 -4.26 -4.01 -1.72
N LYS A 130 -4.66 -3.80 -2.98
CA LYS A 130 -3.85 -4.20 -4.15
C LYS A 130 -2.57 -3.38 -4.27
N GLU A 131 -2.67 -2.05 -4.19
CA GLU A 131 -1.49 -1.17 -4.22
C GLU A 131 -0.53 -1.47 -3.08
N ALA A 132 -1.04 -1.72 -1.86
CA ALA A 132 -0.19 -2.12 -0.74
C ALA A 132 0.59 -3.42 -1.04
N VAL A 133 -0.06 -4.45 -1.62
CA VAL A 133 0.63 -5.69 -2.05
C VAL A 133 1.69 -5.40 -3.12
N LEU A 134 1.35 -4.60 -4.12
CA LEU A 134 2.26 -4.27 -5.23
C LEU A 134 3.45 -3.41 -4.77
N LYS A 135 3.24 -2.53 -3.79
CA LYS A 135 4.30 -1.78 -3.11
C LYS A 135 5.15 -2.66 -2.21
N ALA A 136 4.55 -3.56 -1.45
CA ALA A 136 5.28 -4.48 -0.57
C ALA A 136 6.27 -5.34 -1.36
N THR A 137 5.82 -5.84 -2.52
CA THR A 137 6.62 -6.68 -3.42
C THR A 137 7.54 -5.90 -4.35
N GLY A 138 7.43 -4.57 -4.41
CA GLY A 138 8.23 -3.72 -5.30
C GLY A 138 7.81 -3.79 -6.77
N HIS A 139 6.69 -4.45 -7.08
CA HIS A 139 6.24 -4.60 -8.47
C HIS A 139 5.57 -3.33 -9.02
N GLY A 140 4.82 -2.63 -8.18
CA GLY A 140 3.96 -1.52 -8.60
C GLY A 140 3.01 -1.91 -9.74
N LEU A 141 2.53 -0.91 -10.48
CA LEU A 141 1.54 -1.07 -11.56
C LEU A 141 2.06 -1.70 -12.86
N ARG A 142 3.26 -2.30 -12.83
CA ARG A 142 3.70 -3.17 -13.94
C ARG A 142 3.07 -4.55 -13.87
N VAL A 143 2.62 -4.96 -12.69
CA VAL A 143 1.69 -6.07 -12.54
C VAL A 143 0.29 -5.47 -12.65
N ASP A 144 -0.52 -6.03 -13.55
CA ASP A 144 -1.91 -5.64 -13.70
C ASP A 144 -2.64 -5.90 -12.36
N PRO A 145 -3.21 -4.89 -11.70
CA PRO A 145 -3.92 -5.07 -10.43
C PRO A 145 -5.07 -6.08 -10.53
N ARG A 146 -5.66 -6.27 -11.71
CA ARG A 146 -6.74 -7.26 -11.94
C ARG A 146 -6.24 -8.70 -11.87
N SER A 147 -4.92 -8.91 -11.94
CA SER A 147 -4.32 -10.22 -11.73
C SER A 147 -4.21 -10.59 -10.24
N LEU A 148 -4.43 -9.65 -9.32
CA LEU A 148 -4.57 -9.91 -7.89
C LEU A 148 -6.05 -9.97 -7.55
N ARG A 149 -6.43 -10.95 -6.72
CA ARG A 149 -7.74 -10.99 -6.06
C ARG A 149 -7.55 -10.84 -4.57
N VAL A 150 -8.13 -9.81 -3.98
CA VAL A 150 -8.15 -9.61 -2.53
C VAL A 150 -9.57 -9.83 -1.99
N THR A 151 -9.72 -9.88 -0.67
CA THR A 151 -11.05 -9.81 -0.08
C THR A 151 -11.74 -8.49 -0.44
N VAL A 152 -13.06 -8.52 -0.57
CA VAL A 152 -13.90 -7.32 -0.60
C VAL A 152 -14.40 -7.07 0.84
N PRO A 153 -14.33 -5.84 1.38
CA PRO A 153 -14.91 -5.56 2.69
C PRO A 153 -16.44 -5.64 2.60
N HIS A 154 -17.07 -6.26 3.60
CA HIS A 154 -18.53 -6.27 3.71
C HIS A 154 -18.96 -5.12 4.61
N GLY A 155 -20.04 -4.42 4.25
CA GLY A 155 -20.63 -3.39 5.11
C GLY A 155 -21.06 -3.97 6.45
N GLY A 156 -20.89 -3.21 7.54
CA GLY A 156 -21.16 -3.62 8.93
C GLY A 156 -22.65 -3.81 9.28
N GLY A 157 -23.44 -4.36 8.37
CA GLY A 157 -24.87 -4.60 8.50
C GLY A 157 -25.21 -6.08 8.54
N GLY A 158 -24.91 -6.73 9.68
CA GLY A 158 -25.57 -7.99 10.06
C GLY A 158 -24.74 -9.27 9.93
N GLY A 159 -24.26 -9.77 11.07
CA GLY A 159 -24.10 -11.20 11.39
C GLY A 159 -23.05 -12.04 10.64
N GLY A 160 -22.59 -11.61 9.47
CA GLY A 160 -21.44 -12.21 8.77
C GLY A 160 -20.16 -11.64 9.36
N GLY A 161 -19.31 -12.49 9.94
CA GLY A 161 -18.02 -12.05 10.49
C GLY A 161 -17.24 -11.24 9.45
N GLU A 162 -16.68 -10.12 9.88
CA GLU A 162 -15.85 -9.27 9.02
C GLU A 162 -14.71 -10.11 8.44
N GLU A 163 -14.76 -10.31 7.14
CA GLU A 163 -13.85 -11.24 6.51
C GLU A 163 -12.43 -10.64 6.54
N THR A 164 -11.51 -11.33 7.21
CA THR A 164 -10.16 -10.83 7.45
C THR A 164 -9.48 -10.39 6.14
N PRO A 165 -8.88 -9.18 6.09
CA PRO A 165 -8.15 -8.71 4.92
C PRO A 165 -7.10 -9.74 4.46
N ARG A 166 -7.15 -10.17 3.20
CA ARG A 166 -6.16 -11.11 2.65
C ARG A 166 -6.06 -11.03 1.13
N LEU A 167 -4.89 -11.38 0.63
CA LEU A 167 -4.70 -11.73 -0.78
C LEU A 167 -5.27 -13.15 -0.98
N ARG A 168 -6.37 -13.25 -1.74
CA ARG A 168 -7.01 -14.55 -2.05
C ARG A 168 -6.23 -15.26 -3.15
N GLU A 169 -5.84 -14.55 -4.20
CA GLU A 169 -5.18 -15.13 -5.37
C GLU A 169 -4.20 -14.14 -6.03
N TRP A 170 -3.13 -14.67 -6.64
CA TRP A 170 -2.20 -13.93 -7.48
C TRP A 170 -2.04 -14.68 -8.80
N ARG A 171 -2.51 -14.09 -9.89
CA ARG A 171 -2.57 -14.67 -11.23
C ARG A 171 -1.57 -14.03 -12.21
N ALA A 172 -0.74 -13.10 -11.75
CA ALA A 172 0.28 -12.50 -12.62
C ALA A 172 1.29 -13.56 -13.10
N PRO A 173 1.54 -13.66 -14.43
CA PRO A 173 2.44 -14.66 -14.98
C PRO A 173 3.88 -14.53 -14.44
N GLY A 174 4.49 -15.67 -14.11
CA GLY A 174 5.90 -15.73 -13.72
C GLY A 174 6.22 -15.18 -12.32
N ILE A 175 5.21 -14.77 -11.55
CA ILE A 175 5.38 -14.24 -10.19
C ILE A 175 4.73 -15.19 -9.20
N ARG A 176 5.51 -15.69 -8.23
CA ARG A 176 4.99 -16.46 -7.11
C ARG A 176 4.45 -15.52 -6.04
N ALA A 177 3.21 -15.72 -5.60
CA ALA A 177 2.64 -14.95 -4.51
C ALA A 177 3.46 -15.15 -3.21
N PRO A 178 3.91 -14.08 -2.55
CA PRO A 178 4.56 -14.22 -1.25
C PRO A 178 3.52 -14.50 -0.16
N ARG A 179 3.97 -15.06 0.96
CA ARG A 179 3.20 -15.05 2.20
C ARG A 179 3.17 -13.63 2.74
N LEU A 180 1.98 -13.08 2.95
CA LEU A 180 1.82 -11.72 3.43
C LEU A 180 0.59 -11.61 4.34
N ARG A 181 0.60 -10.59 5.20
CA ARG A 181 -0.57 -10.13 5.96
C ARG A 181 -1.07 -8.82 5.38
N LEU A 182 -2.39 -8.67 5.29
CA LEU A 182 -3.05 -7.40 5.01
C LEU A 182 -3.71 -6.88 6.29
N ILE A 183 -3.54 -5.59 6.54
CA ILE A 183 -4.13 -4.89 7.66
C ILE A 183 -4.75 -3.62 7.10
N ASP A 184 -6.07 -3.51 7.14
CA ASP A 184 -6.72 -2.26 6.81
C ASP A 184 -6.60 -1.29 7.97
N LEU A 185 -6.29 -0.05 7.65
CA LEU A 185 -6.22 1.05 8.58
C LEU A 185 -7.66 1.53 8.84
N GLY A 186 -8.28 0.98 9.87
CA GLY A 186 -9.56 1.45 10.39
C GLY A 186 -9.38 2.56 11.44
N GLU A 187 -10.50 3.00 12.03
CA GLU A 187 -10.50 3.63 13.35
C GLU A 187 -10.10 2.55 14.38
N LEU A 188 -8.81 2.23 14.48
CA LEU A 188 -8.30 1.30 15.49
C LEU A 188 -7.65 2.10 16.61
N ASP A 189 -8.04 1.78 17.85
CA ASP A 189 -7.40 2.26 19.06
C ASP A 189 -5.89 1.94 19.03
N GLY A 190 -5.07 2.94 18.68
CA GLY A 190 -3.61 2.92 18.85
C GLY A 190 -2.76 2.85 17.59
N ILE A 191 -3.32 2.74 16.38
CA ILE A 191 -2.56 2.88 15.12
C ILE A 191 -3.34 3.80 14.16
N GLY A 192 -3.10 5.11 14.29
CA GLY A 192 -3.43 6.16 13.31
C GLY A 192 -4.88 6.20 12.82
N VAL A 193 -5.69 7.08 13.41
CA VAL A 193 -7.02 7.42 12.84
C VAL A 193 -6.79 8.13 11.51
N LEU A 194 -7.09 7.44 10.39
CA LEU A 194 -7.20 8.13 9.12
C LEU A 194 -8.38 9.13 9.21
N PRO A 195 -8.23 10.36 8.71
CA PRO A 195 -9.33 11.30 8.56
C PRO A 195 -10.56 10.63 7.91
N ALA A 196 -11.75 11.08 8.32
CA ALA A 196 -12.99 10.64 7.71
C ALA A 196 -12.96 10.80 6.18
N GLY A 197 -13.47 9.81 5.47
CA GLY A 197 -13.46 9.77 4.00
C GLY A 197 -12.18 9.19 3.38
N TYR A 198 -11.24 8.69 4.19
CA TYR A 198 -10.08 7.94 3.72
C TYR A 198 -10.14 6.46 4.11
N VAL A 199 -9.37 5.68 3.37
CA VAL A 199 -9.07 4.28 3.62
C VAL A 199 -7.57 4.07 3.46
N GLY A 200 -7.04 3.04 4.10
CA GLY A 200 -5.66 2.65 3.89
C GLY A 200 -5.44 1.19 4.21
N THR A 201 -4.37 0.64 3.65
CA THR A 201 -3.98 -0.76 3.89
C THR A 201 -2.47 -0.85 4.00
N VAL A 202 -2.01 -1.67 4.94
CA VAL A 202 -0.63 -2.14 5.03
C VAL A 202 -0.58 -3.60 4.57
N ALA A 203 0.38 -3.90 3.70
CA ALA A 203 0.78 -5.26 3.35
C ALA A 203 2.18 -5.53 3.89
N LEU A 204 2.33 -6.60 4.68
CA LEU A 204 3.61 -7.02 5.23
C LEU A 204 3.95 -8.42 4.73
N ILE A 205 5.05 -8.57 4.00
CA ILE A 205 5.59 -9.88 3.60
C ILE A 205 6.23 -10.53 4.83
N GLU A 206 5.83 -11.76 5.09
CA GLU A 206 6.37 -12.56 6.20
C GLU A 206 7.75 -13.15 5.81
N PRO A 207 8.70 -13.25 6.76
CA PRO A 207 10.00 -13.88 6.54
C PRO A 207 9.91 -15.33 6.04
#